data_AF-A0AAU5TZB8-F1
#
_entry.id   AF-A0AAU5TZB8-F1
#
_cell.length_a   1.000
_cell.length_b   1.000
_cell.length_c   1.000
_cell.angle_alpha   90.00
_cell.angle_beta   90.00
_cell.angle_gamma   90.00
#
_symmetry.space_group_name_H-M   'P 1'
#
loop_
_entity.id
_entity.type
_entity.pdbx_description
1 polymer ?
#
loop_
_entity_poly.entity_id
_entity_poly.type
_entity_poly.pdbx_seq_one_letter_code
_entity_poly.pdbx_strand_id
1 'polypeptide(L)'
;MSDAPKRRLRRGAIANATTAQLAELGVDPASHALAATALRLAAEVDSAPDPKAAATAARELRQAMAVVVAAAPPKERGDRVDEIAARREERLSPPAAKGTR
;
A
#
# COMPACT_ATOMS: atom_id res chain seq x y z
N MET A 1 -8.07 25.43 30.82
CA MET A 1 -8.14 24.55 29.64
C MET A 1 -7.03 23.53 29.78
N SER A 2 -7.36 22.24 29.87
CA SER A 2 -6.39 21.17 30.13
C SER A 2 -5.44 21.02 28.94
N ASP A 3 -4.16 21.32 29.16
CA ASP A 3 -3.07 21.03 28.22
C ASP A 3 -2.72 19.54 28.35
N ALA A 4 -3.61 18.68 27.83
CA ALA A 4 -3.36 17.25 27.80
C ALA A 4 -2.10 17.02 26.96
N PRO A 5 -1.07 16.34 27.48
CA PRO A 5 0.20 16.19 26.78
C PRO A 5 -0.05 15.51 25.43
N LYS A 6 0.38 16.15 24.33
CA LYS A 6 0.27 15.60 22.97
C LYS A 6 0.94 14.22 22.95
N ARG A 7 0.12 13.16 22.94
CA ARG A 7 0.60 11.77 22.93
C ARG A 7 1.45 11.56 21.69
N ARG A 8 2.75 11.30 21.88
CA ARG A 8 3.65 10.94 20.79
C ARG A 8 3.27 9.54 20.29
N LEU A 9 2.79 9.47 19.06
CA LEU A 9 2.50 8.19 18.41
C LEU A 9 3.83 7.54 18.01
N ARG A 10 4.05 6.31 18.44
CA ARG A 10 5.13 5.46 17.97
C ARG A 10 4.67 4.75 16.70
N ARG A 11 5.55 4.67 15.72
CA ARG A 11 5.34 3.84 14.52
C ARG A 11 5.93 2.47 14.79
N GLY A 12 5.08 1.46 14.76
CA GLY A 12 5.43 0.06 15.00
C GLY A 12 5.14 -0.79 13.77
N ALA A 13 4.80 -2.05 14.01
CA ALA A 13 4.58 -3.02 12.95
C ALA A 13 3.41 -2.64 12.04
N ILE A 14 2.32 -2.09 12.59
CA ILE A 14 1.11 -1.77 11.81
C ILE A 14 1.36 -0.54 10.93
N ALA A 15 2.01 0.50 11.45
CA ALA A 15 2.39 1.67 10.66
C ALA A 15 3.37 1.30 9.52
N ASN A 16 4.32 0.42 9.79
CA ASN A 16 5.26 -0.06 8.77
C ASN A 16 4.57 -0.88 7.68
N ALA A 17 3.69 -1.81 8.06
CA ALA A 17 2.90 -2.60 7.11
C ALA A 17 1.97 -1.71 6.27
N THR A 18 1.33 -0.70 6.88
CA THR A 18 0.48 0.25 6.17
C THR A 18 1.28 1.09 5.18
N THR A 19 2.49 1.52 5.55
CA THR A 19 3.40 2.24 4.64
C THR A 19 3.77 1.39 3.42
N ALA A 20 4.12 0.11 3.64
CA ALA A 20 4.44 -0.80 2.56
C ALA A 20 3.24 -1.02 1.62
N GLN A 21 2.04 -1.18 2.17
CA GLN A 21 0.82 -1.35 1.38
C GLN A 21 0.49 -0.10 0.55
N LEU A 22 0.64 1.10 1.11
CA LEU A 22 0.42 2.35 0.37
C LEU A 22 1.42 2.50 -0.79
N ALA A 23 2.69 2.12 -0.56
CA ALA A 23 3.70 2.10 -1.61
C ALA A 23 3.34 1.10 -2.72
N GLU A 24 2.83 -0.09 -2.38
CA GLU A 24 2.37 -1.09 -3.36
C GLU A 24 1.16 -0.61 -4.19
N LEU A 25 0.33 0.25 -3.60
CA LEU A 25 -0.79 0.88 -4.29
C LEU A 25 -0.36 2.09 -5.12
N GLY A 26 0.91 2.51 -5.06
CA GLY A 26 1.39 3.73 -5.71
C GLY A 26 0.78 5.01 -5.12
N VAL A 27 0.29 4.96 -3.88
CA VAL A 27 -0.36 6.10 -3.22
C VAL A 27 0.62 6.77 -2.27
N ASP A 28 0.96 8.03 -2.55
CA ASP A 28 1.81 8.84 -1.68
C ASP A 28 0.98 9.51 -0.56
N PRO A 29 1.26 9.21 0.72
CA PRO A 29 0.56 9.83 1.84
C PRO A 29 0.82 11.34 1.98
N ALA A 30 1.89 11.90 1.40
CA ALA A 30 2.11 13.34 1.45
C ALA A 30 1.15 14.13 0.54
N SER A 31 0.67 13.49 -0.53
CA SER A 31 -0.26 14.08 -1.51
C SER A 31 -1.70 13.56 -1.38
N HIS A 32 -1.92 12.44 -0.67
CA HIS A 32 -3.24 11.82 -0.52
C HIS A 32 -3.74 11.82 0.94
N ALA A 33 -4.72 12.68 1.23
CA ALA A 33 -5.21 12.91 2.60
C ALA A 33 -5.68 11.63 3.33
N LEU A 34 -6.41 10.72 2.65
CA LEU A 34 -6.86 9.48 3.29
C LEU A 34 -5.73 8.49 3.57
N ALA A 35 -4.64 8.53 2.79
CA ALA A 35 -3.46 7.71 3.03
C ALA A 35 -2.67 8.25 4.22
N ALA A 36 -2.58 9.58 4.37
CA ALA A 36 -2.05 10.21 5.58
C ALA A 36 -2.87 9.81 6.83
N THR A 37 -4.20 9.82 6.72
CA THR A 37 -5.10 9.40 7.80
C THR A 37 -4.89 7.92 8.15
N ALA A 38 -4.78 7.04 7.15
CA ALA A 38 -4.50 5.62 7.38
C ALA A 38 -3.16 5.41 8.12
N LEU A 39 -2.08 6.11 7.73
CA LEU A 39 -0.80 6.04 8.44
C LEU A 39 -0.89 6.52 9.88
N ARG A 40 -1.66 7.58 10.12
CA ARG A 40 -1.89 8.08 11.47
C ARG A 40 -2.65 7.04 12.32
N LEU A 41 -3.74 6.49 11.79
CA LEU A 41 -4.54 5.46 12.47
C LEU A 41 -3.71 4.21 12.77
N ALA A 42 -2.85 3.80 11.84
CA ALA A 42 -1.91 2.70 12.06
C ALA A 42 -0.96 2.97 13.23
N ALA A 43 -0.40 4.19 13.32
CA ALA A 43 0.41 4.59 14.47
C ALA A 43 -0.40 4.70 15.78
N GLU A 44 -1.70 5.01 15.70
CA GLU A 44 -2.61 4.98 16.85
C GLU A 44 -2.88 3.55 17.34
N VAL A 45 -2.98 2.57 16.43
CA VAL A 45 -3.05 1.14 16.78
C VAL A 45 -1.76 0.70 17.47
N ASP A 46 -0.60 1.03 16.90
CA ASP A 46 0.72 0.69 17.49
C ASP A 46 0.94 1.32 18.88
N SER A 47 0.28 2.45 19.17
CA SER A 47 0.44 3.23 20.40
C SER A 47 -0.74 3.12 21.36
N ALA A 48 -1.67 2.19 21.12
CA ALA A 48 -2.89 2.09 21.89
C ALA A 48 -2.58 1.68 23.35
N PRO A 49 -3.12 2.39 24.35
CA PRO A 49 -2.86 2.09 25.77
C PRO A 49 -3.65 0.87 26.26
N ASP A 50 -4.72 0.51 25.56
CA ASP A 50 -5.61 -0.60 25.92
C ASP A 50 -6.20 -1.28 24.67
N PRO A 51 -6.70 -2.52 24.80
CA PRO A 51 -7.25 -3.27 23.66
C PRO A 51 -8.48 -2.63 23.00
N LYS A 52 -9.29 -1.88 23.75
CA LYS A 52 -10.49 -1.23 23.22
C LYS A 52 -10.09 -0.07 22.31
N ALA A 53 -9.14 0.75 22.74
CA ALA A 53 -8.56 1.81 21.92
C ALA A 53 -7.91 1.23 20.65
N ALA A 54 -7.17 0.12 20.77
CA ALA A 54 -6.56 -0.56 19.64
C ALA A 54 -7.62 -1.06 18.64
N ALA A 55 -8.70 -1.68 19.13
CA ALA A 55 -9.77 -2.21 18.30
C ALA A 55 -10.53 -1.12 17.53
N THR A 56 -10.81 0.01 18.19
CA THR A 56 -11.44 1.18 17.54
C THR A 56 -10.54 1.75 16.44
N ALA A 57 -9.28 2.05 16.75
CA ALA A 57 -8.33 2.57 15.77
C ALA A 57 -8.13 1.59 14.59
N ALA A 58 -8.09 0.28 14.86
CA ALA A 58 -7.95 -0.74 13.82
C ALA A 58 -9.20 -0.82 12.92
N ARG A 59 -10.41 -0.61 13.46
CA ARG A 59 -11.64 -0.55 12.66
C ARG A 59 -11.61 0.64 11.71
N GLU A 60 -11.24 1.81 12.22
CA GLU A 60 -11.14 3.03 11.42
C GLU A 60 -10.04 2.90 10.36
N LEU A 61 -8.90 2.31 10.71
CA LEU A 61 -7.83 2.01 9.75
C LEU A 61 -8.34 1.16 8.59
N ARG A 62 -9.08 0.09 8.87
CA ARG A 62 -9.67 -0.77 7.83
C ARG A 62 -10.62 0.01 6.91
N GLN A 63 -11.42 0.90 7.46
CA GLN A 63 -12.32 1.74 6.68
C GLN A 63 -11.56 2.74 5.81
N ALA A 64 -10.56 3.43 6.36
CA ALA A 64 -9.72 4.36 5.62
C ALA A 64 -8.98 3.65 4.47
N MET A 65 -8.37 2.50 4.75
CA MET A 65 -7.67 1.71 3.72
C MET A 65 -8.60 1.18 2.64
N ALA A 66 -9.84 0.80 2.96
CA ALA A 66 -10.81 0.39 1.94
C ALA A 66 -11.09 1.53 0.94
N VAL A 67 -11.20 2.77 1.42
CA VAL A 67 -11.38 3.93 0.54
C VAL A 67 -10.10 4.24 -0.25
N VAL A 68 -8.93 4.15 0.38
CA VAL A 68 -7.65 4.33 -0.32
C VAL A 68 -7.49 3.31 -1.45
N VAL A 69 -7.80 2.04 -1.20
CA VAL A 69 -7.75 0.99 -2.24
C VAL A 69 -8.72 1.28 -3.38
N ALA A 70 -9.92 1.78 -3.09
CA ALA A 70 -10.89 2.14 -4.12
C ALA A 70 -10.48 3.37 -4.94
N ALA A 71 -9.73 4.30 -4.34
CA ALA A 71 -9.22 5.50 -4.99
C ALA A 71 -7.83 5.32 -5.61
N ALA A 72 -7.15 4.19 -5.34
CA ALA A 72 -5.81 3.93 -5.82
C ALA A 72 -5.80 3.85 -7.36
N PRO A 73 -4.71 4.31 -8.01
CA PRO A 73 -4.53 4.10 -9.43
C PRO A 73 -4.68 2.61 -9.76
N PRO A 74 -5.34 2.26 -10.89
CA PRO A 74 -5.35 0.88 -11.34
C PRO A 74 -3.90 0.43 -11.50
N LYS A 75 -3.53 -0.68 -10.84
CA LYS A 75 -2.22 -1.29 -11.08
C LYS A 75 -2.12 -1.56 -12.57
N GLU A 76 -0.99 -1.19 -13.18
CA GLU A 76 -0.57 -1.71 -14.49
C GLU A 76 -0.33 -3.22 -14.34
N ARG A 77 -1.40 -3.98 -14.16
CA ARG A 77 -1.44 -5.37 -14.58
C ARG A 77 -1.42 -5.23 -16.09
N GLY A 78 -0.26 -5.49 -16.69
CA GLY A 78 0.00 -5.34 -18.12
C GLY A 78 -1.28 -5.62 -18.88
N ASP A 79 -1.71 -4.62 -19.64
CA ASP A 79 -3.00 -4.67 -20.30
C ASP A 79 -3.01 -5.90 -21.21
N ARG A 80 -4.19 -6.39 -21.63
CA ARG A 80 -4.24 -7.57 -22.54
C ARG A 80 -3.34 -7.40 -23.78
N VAL A 81 -3.10 -6.14 -24.15
CA VAL A 81 -2.20 -5.71 -25.21
C VAL A 81 -0.72 -5.98 -24.88
N ASP A 82 -0.28 -5.78 -23.64
CA ASP A 82 1.09 -6.07 -23.19
C ASP A 82 1.38 -7.57 -23.19
N GLU A 83 0.40 -8.40 -22.79
CA GLU A 83 0.51 -9.85 -22.89
C GLU A 83 0.63 -10.32 -24.35
N ILE A 84 -0.08 -9.66 -25.27
CA ILE A 84 0.03 -9.95 -26.72
C ILE A 84 1.38 -9.49 -27.27
N ALA A 85 1.89 -8.35 -26.82
CA ALA A 85 3.20 -7.84 -27.21
C ALA A 85 4.32 -8.81 -26.77
N ALA A 86 4.31 -9.24 -25.51
CA ALA A 86 5.25 -10.22 -24.98
C ALA A 86 5.22 -11.55 -25.77
N ARG A 87 4.02 -12.07 -26.08
CA ARG A 87 3.87 -13.28 -26.92
C ARG A 87 4.37 -13.10 -28.35
N ARG A 88 4.30 -11.88 -28.91
CA ARG A 88 4.86 -11.60 -30.24
C ARG A 88 6.38 -11.62 -30.20
N GLU A 89 6.99 -11.03 -29.17
CA GLU A 89 8.45 -11.06 -28.99
C GLU A 89 8.99 -12.49 -28.79
N GLU A 90 8.28 -13.31 -28.03
CA GLU A 90 8.61 -14.74 -27.88
C GLU A 90 8.55 -15.50 -29.22
N ARG A 91 7.55 -15.22 -30.05
CA ARG A 91 7.41 -15.83 -31.38
C ARG A 91 8.43 -15.34 -32.40
N LEU A 92 8.89 -14.09 -32.26
CA LEU A 92 9.82 -13.45 -33.18
C LEU A 92 11.28 -13.67 -32.78
N SER A 93 11.55 -14.18 -31.57
CA SER A 93 12.88 -14.60 -31.14
C SER A 93 13.25 -15.90 -31.86
N PRO A 94 14.20 -15.89 -32.82
CA PRO A 94 14.60 -17.11 -33.50
C PRO A 94 15.30 -18.05 -32.50
N PRO A 95 15.08 -19.38 -32.55
CA PRO A 95 15.89 -20.30 -31.77
C PRO A 95 17.35 -20.09 -32.17
N ALA A 96 18.19 -19.76 -31.20
CA ALA A 96 19.63 -19.63 -31.39
C ALA A 96 20.12 -20.87 -32.14
N ALA A 97 20.61 -20.66 -33.36
CA ALA A 97 21.13 -21.71 -34.20
C ALA A 97 22.27 -22.40 -33.44
N LYS A 98 22.00 -23.60 -32.89
CA LYS A 98 23.05 -24.48 -32.40
C LYS A 98 23.89 -24.87 -33.60
N GLY A 99 25.03 -24.19 -33.74
CA GLY A 99 26.00 -24.38 -34.80
C GLY A 99 26.41 -25.84 -34.91
N THR A 100 26.33 -26.34 -36.13
CA THR A 100 26.99 -27.53 -36.61
C THR A 100 28.46 -27.22 -36.86
N ARG A 101 29.37 -27.89 -36.14
CA ARG A 101 30.63 -28.38 -36.72
C ARG A 101 31.23 -29.50 -35.88
#